data_AF-A0A6N6PZX6-F1
#
_entry.id   AF-A0A6N6PZX6-F1
#
_cell.length_a   1.000
_cell.length_b   1.000
_cell.length_c   1.000
_cell.angle_alpha   90.00
_cell.angle_beta   90.00
_cell.angle_gamma   90.00
#
_symmetry.space_group_name_H-M   'P 1'
#
loop_
_entity.id
_entity.type
_entity.pdbx_description
1 polymer ?
#
loop_
_entity_poly.entity_id
_entity_poly.type
_entity_poly.pdbx_seq_one_letter_code
_entity_poly.pdbx_strand_id
1 'polypeptide(L)'
;MKNPLLILRLLLLAGILAGCASAPLEKTSLELQAIQAREFESSKNIAFAGVVSVFQDLGYVIVSAEINTGFITAKSPTVRIKGARVLFIGIVMEETRATSFIEELPGGKARVRLNFVGSKRSAG
;
A
#
# COMPACT_ATOMS: atom_id res chain seq x y z
N MET A 1 21.80 -15.12 57.89
CA MET A 1 21.31 -16.41 57.38
C MET A 1 20.48 -16.14 56.12
N LYS A 2 21.09 -16.23 54.94
CA LYS A 2 20.40 -16.02 53.65
C LYS A 2 19.76 -17.35 53.25
N ASN A 3 18.43 -17.43 53.29
CA ASN A 3 17.70 -18.67 53.02
C ASN A 3 17.82 -19.03 51.53
N PRO A 4 18.61 -20.05 51.14
CA PRO A 4 18.85 -20.38 49.73
C PRO A 4 17.55 -20.85 49.04
N LEU A 5 16.59 -21.35 49.82
CA LEU A 5 15.26 -21.74 49.37
C LEU A 5 14.41 -20.55 48.89
N LEU A 6 14.65 -19.34 49.42
CA LEU A 6 13.89 -18.14 49.07
C LEU A 6 14.37 -17.54 47.74
N ILE A 7 15.67 -17.65 47.46
CA ILE A 7 16.28 -17.26 46.18
C ILE A 7 15.82 -18.20 45.05
N LEU A 8 15.74 -19.51 45.33
CA LEU A 8 15.26 -20.49 44.35
C LEU A 8 13.79 -20.26 43.97
N ARG A 9 12.93 -19.90 44.93
CA ARG A 9 11.52 -19.56 44.66
C ARG A 9 11.38 -18.28 43.84
N LEU A 10 12.23 -17.28 44.08
CA LEU A 10 12.24 -16.03 43.31
C LEU A 10 12.69 -16.26 41.86
N LEU A 11 13.68 -17.13 41.65
CA LEU A 11 14.16 -17.49 40.32
C LEU A 11 13.12 -18.28 39.53
N LEU A 12 12.39 -19.19 40.20
CA LEU A 12 11.33 -19.98 39.57
C LEU A 12 10.14 -19.10 39.16
N LEU A 13 9.78 -18.11 39.97
CA LEU A 13 8.68 -17.18 39.67
C LEU A 13 9.02 -16.25 38.49
N ALA A 14 10.28 -15.82 38.36
CA ALA A 14 10.75 -15.01 37.23
C ALA A 14 10.68 -15.76 35.89
N GLY A 15 10.86 -17.10 35.90
CA GLY A 15 10.76 -17.93 34.69
C GLY A 15 9.34 -18.02 34.12
N ILE A 16 8.30 -17.92 34.95
CA ILE A 16 6.90 -18.05 34.51
C ILE A 16 6.42 -16.77 33.80
N LEU A 17 6.99 -15.60 34.13
CA LEU A 17 6.63 -14.34 33.46
C LEU A 17 7.28 -14.16 32.07
N ALA A 18 8.32 -14.93 31.74
CA ALA A 18 9.02 -14.81 30.45
C ALA A 18 8.34 -15.56 29.28
N GLY A 19 7.26 -16.31 29.55
CA GLY A 19 6.57 -17.16 28.56
C GLY A 19 5.54 -16.46 27.67
N CYS A 20 5.28 -15.16 27.85
CA CYS A 20 4.29 -14.41 27.07
C CYS A 20 4.94 -13.70 25.86
N ALA A 21 5.74 -14.43 25.07
CA ALA A 21 6.17 -13.95 23.77
C ALA A 21 5.15 -14.45 22.73
N SER A 22 4.13 -13.64 22.46
CA SER A 22 3.20 -13.88 21.36
C SER A 22 4.01 -13.98 20.05
N ALA A 23 3.94 -15.14 19.39
CA ALA A 23 4.51 -15.30 18.07
C ALA A 23 3.93 -14.22 17.14
N PRO A 24 4.75 -13.55 16.31
CA PRO A 24 4.24 -12.55 15.39
C PRO A 24 3.22 -13.23 14.46
N LEU A 25 1.95 -12.81 14.54
CA LEU A 25 0.92 -13.27 13.61
C LEU A 25 1.36 -12.89 12.20
N GLU A 26 1.75 -13.90 11.42
CA GLU A 26 2.04 -13.72 10.01
C GLU A 26 0.72 -13.47 9.28
N LYS A 27 0.49 -12.22 8.88
CA LYS A 27 -0.75 -11.81 8.21
C LYS A 27 -0.89 -12.58 6.89
N THR A 28 -2.09 -13.05 6.61
CA THR A 28 -2.36 -13.71 5.33
C THR A 28 -2.25 -12.71 4.17
N SER A 29 -1.95 -13.20 2.97
CA SER A 29 -1.86 -12.35 1.76
C SER A 29 -3.14 -11.55 1.50
N LEU A 30 -4.30 -12.05 1.94
CA LEU A 30 -5.59 -11.37 1.84
C LEU A 30 -5.70 -10.22 2.85
N GLU A 31 -5.26 -10.41 4.09
CA GLU A 31 -5.23 -9.35 5.10
C GLU A 31 -4.29 -8.20 4.71
N LEU A 32 -3.14 -8.52 4.10
CA LEU A 32 -2.23 -7.49 3.59
C LEU A 32 -2.85 -6.64 2.49
N GLN A 33 -3.67 -7.26 1.62
CA GLN A 33 -4.41 -6.52 0.61
C GLN A 33 -5.53 -5.67 1.20
N ALA A 34 -6.19 -6.16 2.25
CA ALA A 34 -7.22 -5.40 2.96
C ALA A 34 -6.65 -4.15 3.63
N ILE A 35 -5.41 -4.20 4.13
CA ILE A 35 -4.72 -3.04 4.73
C ILE A 35 -4.49 -1.90 3.72
N GLN A 36 -4.28 -2.23 2.45
CA GLN A 36 -4.06 -1.25 1.39
C GLN A 36 -5.37 -0.60 0.90
N ALA A 37 -6.52 -1.16 1.29
CA ALA A 37 -7.82 -0.59 1.01
C ALA A 37 -8.20 0.41 2.11
N ARG A 38 -8.83 1.53 1.71
CA ARG A 38 -9.41 2.50 2.63
C ARG A 38 -10.90 2.61 2.39
N GLU A 39 -11.66 2.67 3.47
CA GLU A 39 -13.12 2.83 3.44
C GLU A 39 -13.50 4.27 3.75
N PHE A 40 -14.52 4.75 3.05
CA PHE A 40 -15.03 6.11 3.14
C PHE A 40 -16.54 6.07 3.31
N GLU A 41 -17.06 6.96 4.16
CA GLU A 41 -18.50 7.16 4.35
C GLU A 41 -19.07 8.04 3.23
N SER A 42 -19.04 7.50 2.02
CA SER A 42 -19.50 8.20 0.81
C SER A 42 -19.95 7.19 -0.24
N SER A 43 -20.80 7.65 -1.17
CA SER A 43 -21.21 6.82 -2.30
C SER A 43 -20.05 6.54 -3.26
N LYS A 44 -20.17 5.45 -4.03
CA LYS A 44 -19.20 5.08 -5.07
C LYS A 44 -18.92 6.24 -6.02
N ASN A 45 -19.94 7.00 -6.41
CA ASN A 45 -19.80 8.13 -7.34
C ASN A 45 -18.94 9.25 -6.76
N ILE A 46 -19.12 9.60 -5.49
CA ILE A 46 -18.34 10.64 -4.81
C ILE A 46 -16.90 10.17 -4.65
N ALA A 47 -16.69 8.94 -4.19
CA ALA A 47 -15.35 8.36 -4.06
C ALA A 47 -14.63 8.29 -5.40
N PHE A 48 -15.31 7.85 -6.46
CA PHE A 48 -14.77 7.79 -7.81
C PHE A 48 -14.32 9.16 -8.33
N ALA A 49 -15.18 10.17 -8.21
CA ALA A 49 -14.84 11.55 -8.60
C ALA A 49 -13.67 12.10 -7.78
N GLY A 50 -13.61 11.78 -6.48
CA GLY A 50 -12.50 12.13 -5.61
C GLY A 50 -11.18 11.52 -6.07
N VAL A 51 -11.16 10.23 -6.41
CA VAL A 51 -9.93 9.58 -6.91
C VAL A 51 -9.48 10.18 -8.25
N VAL A 52 -10.40 10.43 -9.17
CA VAL A 52 -10.06 11.10 -10.44
C VAL A 52 -9.43 12.47 -10.19
N SER A 53 -10.01 13.26 -9.29
CA SER A 53 -9.50 14.59 -8.93
C SER A 53 -8.10 14.50 -8.31
N VAL A 54 -7.88 13.58 -7.37
CA VAL A 54 -6.56 13.35 -6.76
C VAL A 54 -5.52 12.95 -7.81
N PHE A 55 -5.86 12.08 -8.76
CA PHE A 55 -4.94 11.74 -9.84
C PHE A 55 -4.59 12.95 -10.71
N GLN A 56 -5.57 13.80 -11.04
CA GLN A 56 -5.33 15.02 -11.81
C GLN A 56 -4.48 16.04 -11.03
N ASP A 57 -4.75 16.23 -9.74
CA ASP A 57 -3.99 17.12 -8.84
C ASP A 57 -2.53 16.67 -8.72
N LEU A 58 -2.29 15.36 -8.72
CA LEU A 58 -0.95 14.76 -8.73
C LEU A 58 -0.27 14.78 -10.11
N GLY A 59 -0.92 15.34 -11.14
CA GLY A 59 -0.41 15.44 -12.49
C GLY A 59 -0.45 14.13 -13.29
N TYR A 60 -1.21 13.13 -12.83
CA TYR A 60 -1.44 11.91 -13.58
C TYR A 60 -2.47 12.15 -14.70
N VAL A 61 -2.22 11.55 -15.85
CA VAL A 61 -3.15 11.53 -16.99
C VAL A 61 -4.03 10.29 -16.88
N ILE A 62 -5.35 10.49 -16.82
CA ILE A 62 -6.31 9.38 -16.84
C ILE A 62 -6.24 8.68 -18.20
N VAL A 63 -6.01 7.37 -18.17
CA VAL A 63 -5.92 6.50 -19.36
C VAL A 63 -7.26 5.82 -19.62
N SER A 64 -7.90 5.34 -18.56
CA SER A 64 -9.22 4.71 -18.62
C SER A 64 -9.91 4.88 -17.26
N ALA A 65 -11.23 5.09 -17.28
CA ALA A 65 -12.03 5.26 -16.10
C ALA A 65 -13.43 4.70 -16.39
N GLU A 66 -13.83 3.66 -15.68
CA GLU A 66 -15.14 3.01 -15.85
C GLU A 66 -15.85 2.95 -14.49
N ILE A 67 -16.92 3.73 -14.35
CA ILE A 67 -17.62 3.88 -13.08
C ILE A 67 -18.39 2.62 -12.68
N ASN A 68 -18.89 1.86 -13.68
CA ASN A 68 -19.64 0.64 -13.41
C ASN A 68 -18.76 -0.41 -12.75
N THR A 69 -17.53 -0.58 -13.23
CA THR A 69 -16.53 -1.49 -12.64
C THR A 69 -15.82 -0.85 -11.44
N GLY A 70 -15.81 0.48 -11.35
CA GLY A 70 -15.05 1.22 -10.34
C GLY A 70 -13.55 1.24 -10.62
N PHE A 71 -13.13 0.91 -11.84
CA PHE A 71 -11.72 0.85 -12.20
C PHE A 71 -11.25 2.16 -12.82
N ILE A 72 -10.13 2.69 -12.35
CA ILE A 72 -9.46 3.85 -12.92
C ILE A 72 -8.00 3.49 -13.15
N THR A 73 -7.48 3.83 -14.32
CA THR A 73 -6.06 3.71 -14.66
C THR A 73 -5.54 5.08 -15.05
N ALA A 74 -4.43 5.48 -14.46
CA ALA A 74 -3.76 6.74 -14.73
C ALA A 74 -2.25 6.53 -14.89
N LYS A 75 -1.59 7.45 -15.59
CA LYS A 75 -0.14 7.41 -15.80
C LYS A 75 0.50 8.73 -15.41
N SER A 76 1.65 8.68 -14.76
CA SER A 76 2.45 9.88 -14.48
C SER A 76 3.02 10.43 -15.81
N PRO A 77 3.47 11.69 -15.81
CA PRO A 77 4.30 12.20 -16.88
C PRO A 77 5.53 11.31 -17.05
N THR A 78 5.91 11.04 -18.30
CA THR A 78 7.14 10.30 -18.60
C THR A 78 8.34 11.21 -18.38
N VAL A 79 9.21 10.84 -17.46
CA VAL A 79 10.44 11.59 -17.16
C VAL A 79 11.61 10.95 -17.88
N ARG A 80 12.39 11.78 -18.60
CA ARG A 80 13.69 11.37 -19.14
C ARG A 80 14.74 11.48 -18.07
N ILE A 81 15.35 10.36 -17.71
CA ILE A 81 16.53 10.37 -16.84
C ILE A 81 17.71 10.86 -17.69
N LYS A 82 18.38 11.94 -17.24
CA LYS A 82 19.61 12.47 -17.84
C LYS A 82 20.77 12.22 -16.87
N GLY A 83 21.88 11.66 -17.34
CA GLY A 83 23.07 11.43 -16.52
C GLY A 83 24.20 10.75 -17.29
N ALA A 84 25.41 10.73 -16.72
CA ALA A 84 26.60 10.18 -17.40
C ALA A 84 26.44 8.71 -17.83
N ARG A 85 25.65 7.91 -17.08
CA ARG A 85 25.31 6.52 -17.46
C ARG A 85 24.42 6.41 -18.70
N VAL A 86 23.60 7.43 -18.99
CA VAL A 86 22.66 7.46 -20.14
C VAL A 86 23.41 7.64 -21.47
N LEU A 87 24.60 8.25 -21.43
CA LEU A 87 25.45 8.48 -22.61
C LEU A 87 26.02 7.17 -23.20
N PHE A 88 26.17 6.12 -22.39
CA PHE A 88 26.71 4.82 -22.81
C PHE A 88 25.64 3.74 -23.05
N ILE A 89 24.43 3.87 -22.47
CA ILE A 89 23.41 2.79 -22.41
C ILE A 89 22.09 3.19 -23.12
N GLY A 90 22.01 4.41 -23.67
CA GLY A 90 20.80 4.92 -24.32
C GLY A 90 19.85 5.64 -23.37
N ILE A 91 18.77 6.19 -23.94
CA ILE A 91 17.82 7.06 -23.22
C ILE A 91 16.90 6.20 -22.34
N VAL A 92 16.90 6.47 -21.03
CA VAL A 92 16.00 5.79 -20.07
C VAL A 92 14.80 6.68 -19.76
N MET A 93 13.62 6.13 -19.98
CA MET A 93 12.31 6.71 -19.66
C MET A 93 11.77 6.08 -18.37
N GLU A 94 11.31 6.92 -17.44
CA GLU A 94 10.64 6.48 -16.22
C GLU A 94 9.18 6.95 -16.25
N GLU A 95 8.26 6.03 -16.00
CA GLU A 95 6.83 6.32 -15.87
C GLU A 95 6.22 5.50 -14.73
N THR A 96 5.29 6.08 -13.99
CA THR A 96 4.53 5.40 -12.94
C THR A 96 3.10 5.22 -13.40
N ARG A 97 2.60 3.99 -13.32
CA ARG A 97 1.19 3.68 -13.57
C ARG A 97 0.46 3.56 -12.25
N ALA A 98 -0.62 4.30 -12.11
CA ALA A 98 -1.54 4.22 -10.99
C ALA A 98 -2.82 3.51 -11.42
N THR A 99 -3.28 2.56 -10.63
CA THR A 99 -4.59 1.93 -10.81
C THR A 99 -5.38 2.05 -9.53
N SER A 100 -6.64 2.46 -9.62
CA SER A 100 -7.57 2.41 -8.50
C SER A 100 -8.72 1.45 -8.77
N PHE A 101 -9.22 0.86 -7.70
CA PHE A 101 -10.45 0.10 -7.70
C PHE A 101 -11.37 0.62 -6.59
N ILE A 102 -12.58 1.02 -6.97
CA ILE A 102 -13.61 1.54 -6.07
C ILE A 102 -14.77 0.56 -6.04
N GLU A 103 -15.04 0.02 -4.85
CA GLU A 103 -16.15 -0.89 -4.57
C GLU A 103 -17.22 -0.16 -3.74
N GLU A 104 -18.48 -0.42 -4.04
CA GLU A 104 -19.60 0.05 -3.22
C GLU A 104 -19.88 -0.95 -2.11
N LEU A 105 -19.94 -0.46 -0.88
CA LEU A 105 -20.26 -1.24 0.30
C LEU A 105 -21.68 -0.92 0.79
N PRO A 106 -22.34 -1.88 1.45
CA PRO A 106 -23.63 -1.64 2.09
C PRO A 106 -23.59 -0.46 3.07
N GLY A 107 -24.69 0.28 3.16
CA GLY A 107 -24.80 1.43 4.07
C GLY A 107 -24.18 2.72 3.52
N GLY A 108 -24.06 2.86 2.20
CA GLY A 108 -23.59 4.10 1.57
C GLY A 108 -22.10 4.36 1.77
N LYS A 109 -21.31 3.29 1.90
CA LYS A 109 -19.86 3.35 2.05
C LYS A 109 -19.18 2.98 0.74
N ALA A 110 -17.97 3.47 0.53
CA ALA A 110 -17.14 3.10 -0.61
C ALA A 110 -15.77 2.64 -0.12
N ARG A 111 -15.25 1.57 -0.71
CA ARG A 111 -13.90 1.08 -0.47
C ARG A 111 -13.03 1.41 -1.68
N VAL A 112 -11.94 2.12 -1.44
CA VAL A 112 -10.97 2.51 -2.46
C VAL A 112 -9.66 1.78 -2.24
N ARG A 113 -9.15 1.15 -3.29
CA ARG A 113 -7.83 0.53 -3.34
C ARG A 113 -6.99 1.25 -4.38
N LEU A 114 -5.76 1.61 -4.02
CA LEU A 114 -4.80 2.25 -4.92
C LEU A 114 -3.57 1.38 -5.07
N ASN A 115 -3.04 1.30 -6.29
CA ASN A 115 -1.79 0.61 -6.60
C ASN A 115 -0.95 1.46 -7.54
N PHE A 116 0.34 1.55 -7.27
CA PHE A 116 1.30 2.33 -8.06
C PHE A 116 2.45 1.42 -8.49
N VAL A 117 2.70 1.36 -9.79
CA VAL A 117 3.74 0.53 -10.40
C VAL A 117 4.66 1.43 -11.21
N GLY A 118 5.89 1.61 -10.72
CA GLY A 118 6.95 2.28 -11.47
C GLY A 118 7.49 1.37 -12.57
N SER A 119 7.71 1.93 -13.77
CA SER A 119 8.35 1.22 -14.88
C SER A 119 9.47 2.06 -15.47
N LYS A 120 10.59 1.39 -15.75
CA LYS A 120 11.76 1.98 -16.41
C LYS A 120 11.91 1.31 -17.76
N ARG A 121 11.90 2.10 -18.83
CA ARG A 121 12.13 1.62 -20.20
C ARG A 121 13.42 2.24 -20.71
N SER A 122 14.37 1.40 -21.15
CA SER A 122 15.57 1.86 -21.85
C SER A 122 15.34 1.72 -23.34
N ALA A 123 15.51 2.80 -24.11
CA ALA A 123 15.63 2.74 -25.55
C ALA A 123 17.13 2.72 -25.88
N GLY A 124 17.63 1.53 -26.23
CA GLY A 124 18.98 1.27 -26.73
C GLY A 124 18.94 1.00 -28.23
#